data_AF-A0A8J7TX07-F1
#
_entry.id   AF-A0A8J7TX07-F1
#
_cell.length_a   1.000
_cell.length_b   1.000
_cell.length_c   1.000
_cell.angle_alpha   90.00
_cell.angle_beta   90.00
_cell.angle_gamma   90.00
#
_symmetry.space_group_name_H-M   'P 1'
#
loop_
_entity.id
_entity.type
_entity.pdbx_description
1 polymer ?
#
loop_
_entity_poly.entity_id
_entity_poly.type
_entity_poly.pdbx_seq_one_letter_code
_entity_poly.pdbx_strand_id
1 'polypeptide(L)'
;MGSFDLEHARVMQHYACFTCRKAFKVPGAYNHTAAPAPCPECKGPMTAMGVLFRAPRRRAIKAWKKLEELARGSPVPPFRYPRRRRPEGACPGCGSLTGPVDGRCPYCGYTRRAASGGRPSPNAYQPGSEPEK
;
A
#
# COMPACT_ATOMS: atom_id res chain seq x y z
N MET A 1 -22.59 -11.67 -5.96
CA MET A 1 -21.22 -12.00 -6.45
C MET A 1 -20.84 -10.95 -7.48
N GLY A 2 -20.35 -9.78 -7.04
CA GLY A 2 -20.01 -8.69 -7.94
C GLY A 2 -18.60 -8.86 -8.46
N SER A 3 -18.46 -9.19 -9.74
CA SER A 3 -17.31 -8.93 -10.62
C SER A 3 -16.16 -8.12 -9.97
N PHE A 4 -15.24 -8.81 -9.29
CA PHE A 4 -14.08 -8.23 -8.61
C PHE A 4 -12.85 -8.06 -9.53
N ASP A 5 -12.93 -8.52 -10.78
CA ASP A 5 -11.74 -8.82 -11.60
C ASP A 5 -11.52 -7.92 -12.83
N LEU A 6 -12.52 -7.18 -13.30
CA LEU A 6 -12.41 -6.49 -14.60
C LEU A 6 -11.91 -5.04 -14.55
N GLU A 7 -11.91 -4.39 -13.39
CA GLU A 7 -11.51 -2.96 -13.27
C GLU A 7 -10.01 -2.76 -12.95
N HIS A 8 -9.26 -3.84 -12.74
CA HIS A 8 -7.80 -3.79 -12.62
C HIS A 8 -7.06 -4.07 -13.95
N ALA A 9 -7.78 -4.41 -15.02
CA ALA A 9 -7.20 -4.80 -16.31
C ALA A 9 -6.63 -3.64 -17.13
N ARG A 10 -6.96 -2.38 -16.81
CA ARG A 10 -6.43 -1.17 -17.47
C ARG A 10 -5.43 -0.39 -16.60
N VAL A 11 -4.85 -1.04 -15.59
CA VAL A 11 -3.89 -0.40 -14.71
C VAL A 11 -2.56 -0.25 -15.44
N MET A 12 -2.09 0.99 -15.56
CA MET A 12 -0.75 1.28 -16.09
C MET A 12 0.20 1.45 -14.93
N GLN A 13 1.20 0.59 -14.84
CA GLN A 13 2.29 0.78 -13.89
C GLN A 13 3.24 1.83 -14.43
N HIS A 14 3.55 2.82 -13.59
CA HIS A 14 4.58 3.79 -13.91
C HIS A 14 5.93 3.33 -13.37
N TYR A 15 6.88 3.19 -14.28
CA TYR A 15 8.27 2.91 -13.97
C TYR A 15 9.10 4.16 -14.16
N ALA A 16 10.04 4.41 -13.26
CA ALA A 16 10.95 5.54 -13.32
C ALA A 16 12.39 5.05 -13.41
N CYS A 17 13.16 5.71 -14.28
CA CYS A 17 14.60 5.57 -14.36
C CYS A 17 15.24 6.84 -13.80
N PHE A 18 15.95 6.73 -12.68
CA PHE A 18 16.57 7.88 -12.01
C PHE A 18 17.81 8.41 -12.73
N THR A 19 18.52 7.57 -13.49
CA THR A 19 19.67 7.97 -14.30
C THR A 19 19.24 8.81 -15.51
N CYS A 20 18.25 8.34 -16.28
CA CYS A 20 17.72 9.07 -17.43
C CYS A 20 16.70 10.17 -17.06
N ARG A 21 16.19 10.16 -15.83
CA ARG A 21 15.09 11.02 -15.34
C ARG A 21 13.86 10.94 -16.25
N LYS A 22 13.50 9.73 -16.64
CA LYS A 22 12.35 9.43 -17.49
C LYS A 22 11.42 8.45 -16.79
N ALA A 23 10.14 8.57 -17.11
CA ALA A 23 9.12 7.66 -16.65
C ALA A 23 8.43 7.03 -17.85
N PHE A 24 8.11 5.76 -17.72
CA PHE A 24 7.45 4.95 -18.74
C PHE A 24 6.21 4.31 -18.13
N LYS A 25 5.16 4.19 -18.95
CA LYS A 25 3.92 3.50 -18.57
C LYS A 25 3.95 2.12 -19.20
N VAL A 26 3.86 1.09 -18.38
CA VAL A 26 3.80 -0.29 -18.86
C VAL A 26 2.38 -0.81 -18.62
N PRO A 27 1.68 -1.29 -19.66
CA PRO A 27 0.41 -1.97 -19.49
C PRO A 27 0.67 -3.31 -18.79
N GLY A 28 0.03 -3.55 -17.65
CA GLY A 28 0.20 -4.80 -16.92
C GLY A 28 -0.59 -4.83 -15.63
N ALA A 29 -0.82 -6.04 -15.12
CA ALA A 29 -1.36 -6.21 -13.77
C ALA A 29 -0.48 -5.47 -12.75
N TYR A 30 -1.03 -5.20 -11.55
CA TYR A 30 -0.38 -4.45 -10.46
C TYR A 30 0.85 -5.16 -9.83
N ASN A 31 1.65 -5.84 -10.64
CA ASN A 31 2.78 -6.66 -10.25
C ASN A 31 4.06 -5.83 -10.32
N HIS A 32 4.31 -5.06 -9.27
CA HIS A 32 5.57 -4.34 -9.04
C HIS A 32 6.76 -5.30 -8.78
N THR A 33 6.48 -6.60 -8.61
CA THR A 33 7.42 -7.71 -8.51
C THR A 33 7.74 -8.37 -9.85
N ALA A 34 6.98 -8.13 -10.92
CA ALA A 34 7.33 -8.62 -12.24
C ALA A 34 8.59 -7.89 -12.71
N ALA A 35 9.59 -8.65 -13.19
CA ALA A 35 10.90 -8.13 -13.56
C ALA A 35 10.74 -6.89 -14.45
N PRO A 36 11.15 -5.70 -13.98
CA PRO A 36 10.98 -4.49 -14.75
C PRO A 36 11.78 -4.61 -16.04
N ALA A 37 11.15 -4.29 -17.18
CA ALA A 37 11.88 -4.18 -18.43
C ALA A 37 13.04 -3.18 -18.24
N PRO A 38 14.23 -3.45 -18.80
CA PRO A 38 15.35 -2.53 -18.72
C PRO A 38 15.00 -1.21 -19.41
N CYS A 39 15.56 -0.10 -18.92
CA CYS A 39 15.32 1.21 -19.53
C CYS A 39 15.77 1.20 -21.01
N PRO A 40 14.96 1.67 -21.97
CA PRO A 40 15.32 1.63 -23.38
C PRO A 40 16.52 2.52 -23.74
N GLU A 41 16.85 3.51 -22.90
CA GLU A 41 18.00 4.40 -23.14
C GLU A 41 19.29 3.96 -22.44
N CYS A 42 19.20 3.53 -21.17
CA CYS A 42 20.39 3.23 -20.37
C CYS A 42 20.53 1.77 -19.95
N LYS A 43 19.54 0.92 -20.28
CA LYS A 43 19.44 -0.49 -19.88
C LYS A 43 19.55 -0.74 -18.36
N GLY A 44 19.44 0.31 -17.56
CA GLY A 44 19.57 0.25 -16.11
C GLY A 44 18.32 -0.26 -15.41
N PRO A 45 18.42 -0.56 -14.10
CA PRO A 45 17.30 -0.99 -13.28
C PRO A 45 16.26 0.12 -13.18
N MET A 46 15.01 -0.20 -13.52
CA MET A 46 13.88 0.70 -13.37
C MET A 46 13.15 0.42 -12.07
N THR A 47 12.67 1.48 -11.41
CA THR A 47 11.94 1.36 -10.15
C THR A 47 10.45 1.58 -10.40
N ALA A 48 9.62 0.65 -9.91
CA ALA A 48 8.18 0.80 -9.93
C ALA A 48 7.75 1.89 -8.95
N MET A 49 7.11 2.94 -9.46
CA MET A 49 6.65 4.07 -8.63
C MET A 49 5.16 3.94 -8.27
N GLY A 50 4.42 3.09 -8.98
CA GLY A 50 2.99 2.83 -8.77
C GLY A 50 2.12 3.41 -9.87
N VAL A 51 0.81 3.43 -9.64
CA VAL A 51 -0.21 3.76 -10.66
C VAL A 51 -0.57 5.26 -10.67
N LEU A 52 -0.43 5.94 -9.53
CA LEU A 52 -0.79 7.36 -9.41
C LEU A 52 0.40 8.29 -9.67
N PHE A 53 1.54 7.75 -10.11
CA PHE A 53 2.76 8.51 -10.23
C PHE A 53 2.72 9.48 -11.43
N ARG A 54 2.84 10.78 -11.13
CA ARG A 54 3.05 11.82 -12.13
C ARG A 54 4.53 12.18 -12.19
N ALA A 55 5.15 11.86 -13.32
CA ALA A 55 6.57 12.12 -13.51
C ALA A 55 6.85 13.63 -13.54
N PRO A 56 7.77 14.13 -12.69
CA PRO A 56 8.19 15.52 -12.76
C PRO A 56 8.97 15.80 -14.04
N ARG A 57 9.11 17.08 -14.41
CA ARG A 57 9.91 17.48 -15.58
C ARG A 57 11.36 16.97 -15.45
N ARG A 58 11.99 16.60 -16.57
CA ARG A 58 13.38 16.09 -16.61
C ARG A 58 14.40 17.00 -15.90
N ARG A 59 14.18 18.32 -15.95
CA ARG A 59 15.05 19.34 -15.33
C ARG A 59 14.84 19.51 -13.82
N ALA A 60 13.78 18.93 -13.24
CA ALA A 60 13.44 19.10 -11.83
C ALA A 60 14.29 18.19 -10.93
N ILE A 61 15.61 18.41 -10.89
CA ILE A 61 16.60 17.54 -10.21
C ILE A 61 16.23 17.31 -8.74
N LYS A 62 15.81 18.37 -8.03
CA LYS A 62 15.38 18.28 -6.61
C LYS A 62 14.20 17.33 -6.42
N ALA A 63 13.24 17.31 -7.35
CA ALA A 63 12.08 16.43 -7.28
C ALA A 63 12.49 14.97 -7.55
N TRP A 64 13.36 14.74 -8.54
CA TRP A 64 13.89 13.40 -8.83
C TRP A 64 14.66 12.80 -7.64
N LYS A 65 15.47 13.61 -6.94
CA LYS A 65 16.20 13.16 -5.75
C LYS A 65 15.28 12.74 -4.60
N LYS A 66 14.20 13.50 -4.35
CA LYS A 66 13.17 13.13 -3.35
C LYS A 66 12.47 11.82 -3.70
N LEU A 67 12.20 11.60 -4.99
CA LEU A 67 11.56 10.37 -5.46
C LEU A 67 12.47 9.15 -5.30
N GLU A 68 13.76 9.30 -5.57
CA GLU A 68 14.76 8.27 -5.34
C GLU A 68 14.85 7.89 -3.86
N GLU A 69 14.88 8.89 -2.99
CA GLU A 69 14.89 8.69 -1.54
C GLU A 69 13.63 7.97 -1.05
N LEU A 70 12.46 8.39 -1.54
CA LEU A 70 11.17 7.77 -1.22
C LEU A 70 11.11 6.31 -1.70
N ALA A 71 11.63 6.04 -2.89
CA ALA A 71 11.65 4.70 -3.47
C ALA A 71 12.62 3.77 -2.75
N ARG A 72 13.76 4.28 -2.27
CA ARG A 72 14.73 3.51 -1.49
C ARG A 72 14.24 3.22 -0.07
N GLY A 73 13.49 4.15 0.53
CA GLY A 73 12.99 4.04 1.90
C GLY A 73 11.80 3.10 2.08
N SER A 74 11.17 2.62 0.99
CA SER A 74 9.99 1.77 1.07
C SER A 74 10.16 0.50 0.22
N PRO A 75 9.89 -0.70 0.77
CA PRO A 75 9.89 -1.94 -0.01
C PRO A 75 8.70 -2.01 -0.99
N VAL A 76 7.84 -1.00 -1.01
CA VAL A 76 6.64 -0.93 -1.82
C VAL A 76 6.59 0.37 -2.63
N PRO A 77 6.04 0.37 -3.87
CA PRO A 77 5.85 1.60 -4.66
C PRO A 77 5.07 2.65 -3.86
N PRO A 78 5.53 3.92 -3.86
CA PRO A 78 4.91 4.97 -3.05
C PRO A 78 3.54 5.44 -3.57
N PHE A 79 3.30 5.40 -4.88
CA PHE A 79 2.07 5.92 -5.49
C PHE A 79 1.10 4.81 -5.86
N ARG A 80 0.69 4.01 -4.86
CA ARG A 80 -0.35 2.97 -5.02
C ARG A 80 -1.73 3.62 -5.19
N TYR A 81 -2.68 2.88 -5.76
CA TYR A 81 -4.09 3.25 -5.60
C TYR A 81 -4.39 3.47 -4.11
N PRO A 82 -5.28 4.41 -3.74
CA PRO A 82 -5.79 4.46 -2.39
C PRO A 82 -6.25 3.05 -2.03
N ARG A 83 -5.79 2.53 -0.88
CA ARG A 83 -6.32 1.26 -0.37
C ARG A 83 -7.84 1.38 -0.44
N ARG A 84 -8.51 0.38 -1.02
CA ARG A 84 -9.98 0.34 -1.09
C ARG A 84 -10.51 0.89 0.22
N ARG A 85 -11.32 1.96 0.17
CA ARG A 85 -12.04 2.40 1.37
C ARG A 85 -12.63 1.13 1.96
N ARG A 86 -12.33 0.87 3.23
CA ARG A 86 -12.97 -0.23 3.92
C ARG A 86 -14.46 -0.02 3.71
N PRO A 87 -15.21 -1.01 3.20
CA PRO A 87 -16.64 -0.84 3.00
C PRO A 87 -17.24 -0.31 4.29
N GLU A 88 -18.16 0.65 4.18
CA GLU A 88 -18.84 1.16 5.37
C GLU A 88 -19.48 -0.01 6.12
N GLY A 89 -19.16 -0.15 7.41
CA GLY A 89 -19.58 -1.30 8.22
C GLY A 89 -18.53 -2.42 8.38
N ALA A 90 -17.47 -2.47 7.57
CA ALA A 90 -16.44 -3.48 7.71
C ALA A 90 -15.66 -3.34 9.04
N CYS A 91 -15.49 -4.44 9.76
CA CYS A 91 -14.74 -4.50 11.01
C CYS A 91 -13.31 -3.96 10.83
N PRO A 92 -12.84 -2.96 11.60
CA PRO A 92 -11.53 -2.32 11.43
C PRO A 92 -10.33 -3.22 11.79
N GLY A 93 -10.54 -4.32 12.53
CA GLY A 93 -9.54 -5.35 12.76
C GLY A 93 -9.31 -6.21 11.51
N CYS A 94 -10.22 -7.15 11.22
CA CYS A 94 -10.04 -8.15 10.17
C CYS A 94 -10.61 -7.79 8.79
N GLY A 95 -11.53 -6.82 8.70
CA GLY A 95 -12.13 -6.42 7.41
C GLY A 95 -13.41 -7.17 7.05
N SER A 96 -13.90 -8.03 7.95
CA SER A 96 -15.19 -8.69 7.80
C SER A 96 -16.33 -7.68 7.66
N LEU A 97 -17.25 -7.95 6.73
CA LEU A 97 -18.48 -7.19 6.51
C LEU A 97 -19.59 -7.54 7.49
N THR A 98 -19.37 -8.56 8.32
CA THR A 98 -20.35 -8.97 9.33
C THR A 98 -20.39 -7.93 10.45
N GLY A 99 -21.60 -7.48 10.76
CA GLY A 99 -21.85 -6.60 11.90
C GLY A 99 -21.35 -7.22 13.21
N PRO A 100 -20.98 -6.40 14.21
CA PRO A 100 -20.61 -6.91 15.52
C PRO A 100 -21.80 -7.65 16.16
N VAL A 101 -21.53 -8.80 16.77
CA VAL A 101 -22.46 -9.53 17.64
C VAL A 101 -22.04 -9.19 19.07
N ASP A 102 -22.97 -8.68 19.89
CA ASP A 102 -22.69 -8.22 21.26
C ASP A 102 -21.54 -7.20 21.36
N GLY A 103 -21.43 -6.31 20.35
CA GLY A 103 -20.37 -5.30 20.29
C GLY A 103 -18.99 -5.83 19.89
N ARG A 104 -18.86 -7.11 19.52
CA ARG A 104 -17.62 -7.78 19.14
C ARG A 104 -17.69 -8.35 17.72
N CYS A 105 -16.59 -8.25 16.98
CA CYS A 105 -16.47 -8.91 15.68
C CYS A 105 -16.32 -10.43 15.88
N PRO A 106 -17.17 -11.27 15.25
CA PRO A 106 -17.16 -12.73 15.46
C PRO A 106 -15.89 -13.41 14.93
N TYR A 107 -15.15 -12.78 14.01
CA TYR A 107 -13.98 -13.38 13.37
C TYR A 107 -12.65 -13.05 14.05
N CYS A 108 -12.53 -11.88 14.68
CA CYS A 108 -11.25 -11.43 15.25
C CYS A 108 -11.37 -10.90 16.67
N GLY A 109 -12.57 -10.95 17.26
CA GLY A 109 -12.81 -10.41 18.59
C GLY A 109 -12.71 -8.89 18.70
N TYR A 110 -12.56 -8.16 17.58
CA TYR A 110 -12.43 -6.71 17.60
C TYR A 110 -13.70 -6.06 18.19
N THR A 111 -13.52 -5.25 19.23
CA THR A 111 -14.57 -4.40 19.80
C THR A 111 -14.33 -2.95 19.37
N ARG A 112 -15.36 -2.27 18.85
CA ARG A 112 -15.25 -0.81 18.65
C ARG A 112 -15.20 -0.19 20.04
N ARG A 113 -14.02 0.28 20.46
CA ARG A 113 -13.95 1.13 21.66
C ARG A 113 -14.85 2.34 21.43
N ALA A 114 -15.82 2.54 22.33
CA ALA A 114 -16.55 3.80 22.39
C ALA A 114 -15.51 4.93 22.45
N ALA A 115 -15.76 6.00 21.70
CA ALA A 115 -14.85 7.13 21.58
C ALA A 115 -14.73 7.88 22.91
N SER A 116 -13.90 7.38 23.82
CA SER A 116 -13.46 8.09 25.01
C SER A 116 -11.95 7.92 25.13
N GLY A 117 -11.21 8.81 24.47
CA GLY A 117 -9.80 9.13 24.76
C GLY A 117 -8.74 8.11 24.32
N GLY A 118 -7.92 8.51 23.34
CA GLY A 118 -6.53 8.03 23.19
C GLY A 118 -6.33 6.68 22.49
N ARG A 119 -5.41 6.66 21.50
CA ARG A 119 -4.87 5.41 20.94
C ARG A 119 -4.06 4.68 22.02
N PRO A 120 -4.34 3.41 22.33
CA PRO A 120 -3.36 2.58 23.04
C PRO A 120 -2.24 2.22 22.08
N SER A 121 -1.00 2.36 22.56
CA SER A 121 0.20 1.93 21.87
C SER A 121 0.17 0.42 21.60
N PRO A 122 0.66 -0.08 20.46
CA PRO A 122 0.71 -1.52 20.15
C PRO A 122 1.67 -2.34 21.02
N ASN A 123 2.32 -1.74 22.02
CA ASN A 123 3.35 -2.40 22.83
C ASN A 123 2.96 -2.63 24.30
N ALA A 124 1.70 -2.95 24.58
CA ALA A 124 1.29 -3.44 25.89
C ALA A 124 1.47 -4.97 25.95
N TYR A 125 2.72 -5.43 26.07
CA TYR A 125 3.04 -6.76 26.58
C TYR A 125 2.77 -6.76 28.09
N GLN A 126 1.80 -7.55 28.56
CA GLN A 126 1.65 -7.85 29.99
C GLN A 126 2.20 -9.26 30.24
N PRO A 127 3.37 -9.41 30.88
CA PRO A 127 3.76 -10.68 31.47
C PRO A 127 3.03 -10.85 32.81
N GLY A 128 2.48 -12.03 33.08
CA GLY A 128 2.08 -12.40 34.44
C GLY A 128 0.72 -13.08 34.52
N SER A 129 0.71 -14.39 34.37
CA SER A 129 -0.18 -15.26 35.15
C SER A 129 0.57 -16.56 35.40
N GLU A 130 1.42 -16.55 36.43
CA GLU A 130 1.88 -17.77 37.11
C GLU A 130 0.63 -18.54 37.59
N PRO A 131 0.51 -19.85 37.31
CA PRO A 131 -0.49 -20.66 37.97
C PRO A 131 0.02 -21.00 39.37
N GLU A 132 -0.59 -20.39 40.39
CA GLU A 132 -0.45 -20.79 41.79
C GLU A 132 -1.08 -22.17 41.97
N LYS A 133 -0.28 -23.18 42.35
CA LYS A 133 -0.75 -24.41 42.97
C LYS A 133 0.32 -25.06 43.83
#